data_AF-A0A7K0UPR7-F1
#
_entry.id   AF-A0A7K0UPR7-F1
#
_cell.length_a   1.000
_cell.length_b   1.000
_cell.length_c   1.000
_cell.angle_alpha   90.00
_cell.angle_beta   90.00
_cell.angle_gamma   90.00
#
_symmetry.space_group_name_H-M   'P 1'
#
loop_
_entity.id
_entity.type
_entity.pdbx_description
1 polymer ?
#
loop_
_entity_poly.entity_id
_entity_poly.type
_entity_poly.pdbx_seq_one_letter_code
_entity_poly.pdbx_strand_id
1 'polypeptide(L)'
;MSRYQRDLIQILKAFPYLPTIIAIRVTHQFVRHRVLKLFIFLTIVSYCSSSCVSQQQLPSDVASVIRVIDGDTVVLRLQGTIETVRLIGIDTPETVHPTKPVECFGPEASAFTHSVLKPQTQVRVQRDVEARDRYQRLLVY
;
A
#
# COMPACT_ATOMS: atom_id res chain seq x y z
N MET A 1 72.10 -8.63 -38.98
CA MET A 1 71.05 -9.08 -38.05
C MET A 1 71.72 -9.79 -36.88
N SER A 2 71.57 -9.29 -35.64
CA SER A 2 72.38 -9.77 -34.49
C SER A 2 72.02 -11.20 -34.10
N ARG A 3 72.99 -11.96 -33.57
CA ARG A 3 72.82 -13.37 -33.17
C ARG A 3 71.64 -13.54 -32.19
N TYR A 4 71.44 -12.54 -31.33
CA TYR A 4 70.32 -12.42 -30.39
C TYR A 4 68.93 -12.43 -31.05
N GLN A 5 68.78 -11.79 -32.22
CA GLN A 5 67.49 -11.76 -32.93
C GLN A 5 67.12 -13.10 -33.56
N ARG A 6 68.09 -13.96 -33.89
CA ARG A 6 67.82 -15.29 -34.43
C ARG A 6 67.37 -16.27 -33.33
N ASP A 7 67.98 -16.17 -32.16
CA ASP A 7 67.62 -17.00 -31.01
C ASP A 7 66.22 -16.65 -30.47
N LEU A 8 65.86 -15.36 -30.47
CA LEU A 8 64.53 -14.91 -30.05
C LEU A 8 63.41 -15.44 -30.96
N ILE A 9 63.65 -15.46 -32.28
CA ILE A 9 62.68 -15.99 -33.26
C ILE A 9 62.55 -17.52 -33.15
N GLN A 10 63.61 -18.24 -32.80
CA GLN A 10 63.56 -19.68 -32.54
C GLN A 10 62.74 -20.01 -31.28
N ILE A 11 62.91 -19.24 -30.20
CA ILE A 11 62.15 -19.44 -28.95
C ILE A 11 60.65 -19.16 -29.17
N LEU A 12 60.30 -18.13 -29.94
CA LEU A 12 58.89 -17.80 -30.24
C LEU A 12 58.21 -18.85 -31.15
N LYS A 13 58.97 -19.57 -31.99
CA LYS A 13 58.44 -20.67 -32.82
C LYS A 13 58.23 -21.98 -32.04
N ALA A 14 58.93 -22.16 -30.92
CA ALA A 14 58.85 -23.38 -30.09
C ALA A 14 57.54 -23.51 -29.28
N PHE A 15 56.74 -22.44 -29.19
CA PHE A 15 55.50 -22.42 -28.40
C PHE A 15 54.33 -21.79 -29.16
N PRO A 16 53.82 -22.47 -30.22
CA PRO A 16 52.78 -21.93 -31.11
C PRO A 16 51.42 -21.67 -30.43
N TYR A 17 51.23 -22.15 -29.20
CA TYR A 17 49.96 -22.04 -28.45
C TYR A 17 49.94 -20.92 -27.39
N LEU A 18 51.10 -20.33 -27.05
CA LEU A 18 51.18 -19.25 -26.05
C LEU A 18 50.31 -18.03 -26.37
N PRO A 19 50.29 -17.46 -27.60
CA PRO A 19 49.46 -16.30 -27.88
C PRO A 19 47.95 -16.63 -27.81
N THR A 20 47.56 -17.84 -28.20
CA THR A 20 46.17 -18.30 -28.19
C THR A 20 45.64 -18.50 -26.77
N ILE A 21 46.43 -19.09 -25.87
CA ILE A 21 46.06 -19.29 -24.46
C ILE A 21 45.91 -17.96 -23.71
N ILE A 22 46.80 -16.99 -23.97
CA ILE A 22 46.73 -15.65 -23.38
C ILE A 22 45.49 -14.92 -23.90
N ALA A 23 45.20 -14.97 -25.21
CA ALA A 23 44.00 -14.36 -25.79
C ALA A 23 42.69 -14.95 -25.20
N ILE A 24 42.61 -16.28 -25.01
CA ILE A 24 41.46 -16.96 -24.40
C ILE A 24 41.29 -16.56 -22.91
N ARG A 25 42.38 -16.46 -22.15
CA ARG A 25 42.30 -16.00 -20.75
C ARG A 25 41.89 -14.53 -20.64
N VAL A 26 42.41 -13.68 -21.52
CA VAL A 26 42.06 -12.25 -21.56
C VAL A 26 40.59 -12.06 -21.94
N THR A 27 40.08 -12.75 -22.98
CA THR A 27 38.67 -12.66 -23.36
C THR A 27 37.74 -13.18 -22.25
N HIS A 28 38.09 -14.28 -21.58
CA HIS A 28 37.33 -14.79 -20.44
C HIS A 28 37.29 -13.80 -19.26
N GLN A 29 38.40 -13.12 -18.98
CA GLN A 29 38.51 -12.12 -17.91
C GLN A 29 37.67 -10.85 -18.21
N PHE A 30 37.64 -10.41 -19.48
CA PHE A 30 36.82 -9.28 -19.91
C PHE A 30 35.31 -9.59 -19.95
N VAL A 31 34.91 -10.78 -20.41
CA VAL A 31 33.51 -11.22 -20.43
C VAL A 31 32.96 -11.34 -19.00
N ARG A 32 33.75 -11.90 -18.08
CA ARG A 32 33.37 -12.02 -16.66
C ARG A 32 33.09 -10.68 -15.99
N HIS A 33 33.88 -9.64 -16.30
CA HIS A 33 33.66 -8.31 -15.74
C HIS A 33 32.44 -7.59 -16.32
N ARG A 34 32.10 -7.81 -17.59
CA ARG A 34 30.89 -7.24 -18.20
C ARG A 34 29.62 -7.89 -17.66
N VAL A 35 29.61 -9.23 -17.51
CA VAL A 35 28.46 -9.97 -16.97
C VAL A 35 28.24 -9.66 -15.48
N LEU A 36 29.31 -9.58 -14.68
CA LEU A 36 29.21 -9.28 -13.24
C LEU A 36 28.68 -7.87 -12.97
N LYS A 37 29.12 -6.87 -13.74
CA LYS A 37 28.62 -5.48 -13.62
C LYS A 37 27.16 -5.37 -14.04
N LEU A 38 26.73 -6.10 -15.08
CA LEU A 38 25.34 -6.13 -15.52
C LEU A 38 24.42 -6.79 -14.46
N PHE A 39 24.89 -7.87 -13.82
CA PHE A 39 24.15 -8.54 -12.74
C PHE A 39 23.97 -7.63 -11.51
N ILE A 40 25.03 -6.95 -11.09
CA ILE A 40 24.99 -6.00 -9.95
C ILE A 40 24.02 -4.85 -10.26
N PHE A 41 24.06 -4.29 -11.47
CA PHE A 41 23.14 -3.24 -11.90
C PHE A 41 21.67 -3.70 -11.87
N LEU A 42 21.38 -4.91 -12.36
CA LEU A 42 20.03 -5.48 -12.36
C LEU A 42 19.48 -5.67 -10.93
N THR A 43 20.33 -6.10 -10.00
CA THR A 43 19.93 -6.32 -8.59
C THR A 43 19.62 -5.01 -7.86
N ILE A 44 20.36 -3.93 -8.15
CA ILE A 44 20.14 -2.61 -7.54
C ILE A 44 18.81 -2.01 -8.03
N VAL A 45 18.50 -2.14 -9.32
CA VAL A 45 17.23 -1.66 -9.90
C VAL A 45 16.04 -2.41 -9.30
N SER A 46 16.14 -3.73 -9.12
CA SER A 46 15.08 -4.54 -8.48
C SER A 46 14.84 -4.17 -7.02
N TYR A 47 15.88 -3.77 -6.27
CA TYR A 47 15.74 -3.36 -4.87
C TYR A 47 15.11 -1.96 -4.71
N CYS A 48 15.21 -1.10 -5.73
CA CYS A 48 14.66 0.26 -5.69
C CYS A 48 13.13 0.30 -5.81
N SER A 49 12.51 -0.71 -6.42
CA SER A 49 11.06 -0.75 -6.64
C SER A 49 10.22 -1.08 -5.39
N SER A 50 10.85 -1.51 -4.28
CA SER A 50 10.13 -1.99 -3.09
C SER A 50 9.88 -0.93 -2.02
N SER A 51 10.39 0.30 -2.18
CA SER A 51 10.47 1.27 -1.08
C SER A 51 9.51 2.46 -1.15
N CYS A 52 8.60 2.52 -2.13
CA CYS A 52 7.70 3.68 -2.26
C CYS A 52 6.24 3.32 -2.51
N VAL A 53 5.63 2.56 -1.59
CA VAL A 53 4.19 2.63 -1.39
C VAL A 53 3.95 3.42 -0.11
N SER A 54 3.82 4.74 -0.24
CA SER A 54 3.35 5.60 0.84
C SER A 54 1.83 5.40 0.96
N GLN A 55 1.40 4.50 1.85
CA GLN A 55 -0.01 4.42 2.22
C GLN A 55 -0.35 5.68 3.01
N GLN A 56 -1.12 6.59 2.40
CA GLN A 56 -1.76 7.70 3.10
C GLN A 56 -2.73 7.12 4.13
N GLN A 57 -2.24 6.92 5.35
CA GLN A 57 -3.06 6.50 6.47
C GLN A 57 -3.83 7.73 6.94
N LEU A 58 -5.10 7.82 6.53
CA LEU A 58 -6.03 8.81 7.07
C LEU A 58 -5.98 8.72 8.61
N PRO A 59 -6.03 9.86 9.33
CA PRO A 59 -6.12 9.84 10.79
C PRO A 59 -7.22 8.87 11.21
N SER A 60 -6.97 8.06 12.23
CA SER A 60 -7.89 6.98 12.65
C SER A 60 -9.30 7.47 12.94
N ASP A 61 -9.41 8.75 13.25
CA ASP A 61 -10.60 9.43 13.74
C ASP A 61 -11.33 10.16 12.61
N VAL A 62 -10.90 10.08 11.35
CA VAL A 62 -11.60 10.68 10.20
C VAL A 62 -12.34 9.60 9.42
N ALA A 63 -13.62 9.85 9.16
CA ALA A 63 -14.48 8.97 8.39
C ALA A 63 -15.24 9.74 7.31
N SER A 64 -15.67 9.05 6.25
CA SER A 64 -16.62 9.60 5.30
C SER A 64 -17.99 8.96 5.42
N VAL A 65 -19.03 9.78 5.40
CA VAL A 65 -20.42 9.30 5.45
C VAL A 65 -20.77 8.63 4.13
N ILE A 66 -21.27 7.39 4.19
CA ILE A 66 -21.79 6.68 3.02
C ILE A 66 -23.29 6.91 2.89
N ARG A 67 -24.02 6.66 3.98
CA ARG A 67 -25.48 6.89 4.07
C ARG A 67 -25.93 6.93 5.53
N VAL A 68 -27.07 7.56 5.75
CA VAL A 68 -27.81 7.51 7.02
C VAL A 68 -28.89 6.42 6.90
N ILE A 69 -29.01 5.56 7.90
CA ILE A 69 -30.03 4.49 7.95
C ILE A 69 -31.22 4.97 8.77
N ASP A 70 -30.94 5.50 9.96
CA ASP A 70 -31.91 6.10 10.87
C ASP A 70 -31.23 7.29 11.57
N GLY A 71 -31.97 8.04 12.38
CA GLY A 71 -31.46 9.24 13.05
C GLY A 71 -30.27 8.98 14.00
N ASP A 72 -30.11 7.77 14.52
CA ASP A 72 -28.99 7.37 15.38
C ASP A 72 -28.00 6.40 14.72
N THR A 73 -28.30 5.91 13.51
CA THR A 73 -27.56 4.82 12.87
C THR A 73 -27.09 5.23 11.47
N VAL A 74 -25.78 5.22 11.28
CA VAL A 74 -25.11 5.69 10.06
C VAL A 74 -24.11 4.67 9.53
N VAL A 75 -23.85 4.70 8.23
CA VAL A 75 -22.81 3.89 7.59
C VAL A 75 -21.65 4.80 7.23
N LEU A 76 -20.48 4.47 7.75
CA LEU A 76 -19.27 5.27 7.59
C LEU A 76 -18.18 4.43 6.91
N ARG A 77 -17.30 5.10 6.14
CA ARG A 77 -16.04 4.53 5.70
C ARG A 77 -14.94 4.99 6.65
N LEU A 78 -14.41 4.08 7.45
CA LEU A 78 -13.30 4.30 8.37
C LEU A 78 -12.09 3.50 7.90
N GLN A 79 -10.95 4.17 7.67
CA GLN A 79 -9.69 3.51 7.32
C GLN A 79 -9.82 2.51 6.15
N GLY A 80 -10.66 2.84 5.15
CA GLY A 80 -10.93 1.98 4.00
C GLY A 80 -11.98 0.89 4.23
N THR A 81 -12.42 0.66 5.48
CA THR A 81 -13.46 -0.32 5.84
C THR A 81 -14.82 0.36 5.95
N ILE A 82 -15.88 -0.34 5.55
CA ILE A 82 -17.27 0.13 5.71
C ILE A 82 -17.82 -0.44 7.01
N GLU A 83 -18.25 0.45 7.90
CA GLU A 83 -18.78 0.07 9.22
C GLU A 83 -20.17 0.69 9.41
N THR A 84 -21.05 -0.08 10.05
CA THR A 84 -22.32 0.44 10.57
C THR A 84 -22.11 0.91 12.00
N VAL A 85 -22.55 2.14 12.26
CA VAL A 85 -22.18 2.89 13.45
C VAL A 85 -23.44 3.43 14.11
N ARG A 86 -23.49 3.33 15.44
CA ARG A 86 -24.53 3.93 16.28
C ARG A 86 -23.94 5.15 17.01
N LEU A 87 -24.62 6.28 16.87
CA LEU A 87 -24.27 7.53 17.52
C LEU A 87 -24.68 7.48 18.99
N ILE A 88 -23.73 7.73 19.89
CA ILE A 88 -23.97 7.75 21.33
C ILE A 88 -24.49 9.12 21.74
N GLY A 89 -25.50 9.13 22.61
CA GLY A 89 -26.16 10.37 23.07
C GLY A 89 -27.23 10.88 22.10
N ILE A 90 -27.44 10.20 20.97
CA ILE A 90 -28.57 10.43 20.07
C ILE A 90 -29.43 9.17 20.13
N ASP A 91 -30.61 9.29 20.73
CA ASP A 91 -31.62 8.25 20.70
C ASP A 91 -32.79 8.80 19.89
N THR A 92 -32.90 8.36 18.64
CA THR A 92 -33.97 8.83 17.78
C THR A 92 -35.19 7.94 17.92
N PRO A 93 -36.39 8.53 18.10
CA PRO A 93 -37.63 7.78 18.12
C PRO A 93 -37.75 6.94 16.84
N GLU A 94 -37.99 5.64 16.98
CA GLU A 94 -37.79 4.69 15.87
C GLU A 94 -38.84 4.89 14.77
N THR A 95 -38.43 5.40 13.61
CA THR A 95 -39.36 5.74 12.52
C THR A 95 -39.60 4.60 11.53
N VAL A 96 -38.71 3.59 11.53
CA VAL A 96 -38.67 2.54 10.49
C VAL A 96 -39.17 1.19 11.01
N HIS A 97 -39.47 1.07 12.31
CA HIS A 97 -39.88 -0.22 12.87
C HIS A 97 -41.26 -0.65 12.33
N PRO A 98 -41.39 -1.83 11.70
CA PRO A 98 -42.61 -2.23 10.98
C PRO A 98 -43.85 -2.40 11.87
N THR A 99 -43.65 -2.54 13.19
CA THR A 99 -44.71 -2.83 14.15
C THR A 99 -44.90 -1.78 15.23
N LYS A 100 -44.05 -0.74 15.30
CA LYS A 100 -44.19 0.32 16.31
C LYS A 100 -44.84 1.54 15.67
N PRO A 101 -45.70 2.27 16.41
CA PRO A 101 -46.18 3.57 15.95
C PRO A 101 -45.01 4.55 15.84
N VAL A 102 -45.08 5.44 14.86
CA VAL A 102 -44.11 6.54 14.74
C VAL A 102 -44.21 7.42 15.98
N GLU A 103 -43.10 7.53 16.69
CA GLU A 103 -43.00 8.32 17.91
C GLU A 103 -42.83 9.82 17.58
N CYS A 104 -43.25 10.69 18.51
CA CYS A 104 -43.20 12.14 18.32
C CYS A 104 -41.77 12.62 18.00
N PHE A 105 -41.64 13.51 17.02
CA PHE A 105 -40.37 14.08 16.54
C PHE A 105 -39.39 13.10 15.86
N GLY A 106 -39.76 11.82 15.69
CA GLY A 106 -38.94 10.85 14.98
C GLY A 106 -38.61 11.27 13.53
N PRO A 107 -39.61 11.62 12.70
CA PRO A 107 -39.39 12.05 11.32
C PRO A 107 -38.51 13.29 11.20
N GLU A 108 -38.70 14.27 12.09
CA GLU A 108 -37.93 15.51 12.14
C GLU A 108 -36.47 15.25 12.54
N ALA A 109 -36.24 14.39 13.55
CA ALA A 109 -34.89 14.02 13.99
C ALA A 109 -34.13 13.24 12.90
N SER A 110 -34.81 12.31 12.22
CA SER A 110 -34.25 11.58 11.08
C SER A 110 -33.92 12.53 9.93
N ALA A 111 -34.86 13.41 9.55
CA ALA A 111 -34.64 14.40 8.50
C ALA A 111 -33.47 15.35 8.82
N PHE A 112 -33.34 15.78 10.08
CA PHE A 112 -32.22 16.60 10.52
C PHE A 112 -30.88 15.87 10.33
N THR A 113 -30.78 14.62 10.78
CA THR A 113 -29.58 13.80 10.63
C THR A 113 -29.20 13.61 9.16
N HIS A 114 -30.19 13.33 8.30
CA HIS A 114 -29.99 13.26 6.85
C HIS A 114 -29.52 14.59 6.24
N SER A 115 -29.95 15.74 6.80
CA SER A 115 -29.56 17.06 6.31
C SER A 115 -28.12 17.44 6.70
N VAL A 116 -27.66 17.01 7.88
CA VAL A 116 -26.32 17.30 8.40
C VAL A 116 -25.29 16.29 7.87
N LEU A 117 -25.62 15.00 7.92
CA LEU A 117 -24.75 13.89 7.52
C LEU A 117 -25.03 13.46 6.08
N LYS A 118 -24.81 14.39 5.14
CA LYS A 118 -24.92 14.09 3.71
C LYS A 118 -23.87 13.05 3.28
N PRO A 119 -24.15 12.21 2.27
CA PRO A 119 -23.15 11.33 1.69
C PRO A 119 -21.89 12.11 1.30
N GLN A 120 -20.73 11.49 1.49
CA GLN A 120 -19.39 12.03 1.25
C GLN A 120 -18.95 13.15 2.20
N THR A 121 -19.78 13.56 3.18
CA THR A 121 -19.33 14.45 4.25
C THR A 121 -18.21 13.79 5.05
N GLN A 122 -17.13 14.53 5.30
CA GLN A 122 -16.07 14.08 6.21
C GLN A 122 -16.44 14.45 7.65
N VAL A 123 -16.32 13.47 8.54
CA VAL A 123 -16.63 13.62 9.95
C VAL A 123 -15.46 13.13 10.80
N ARG A 124 -15.33 13.73 11.99
CA ARG A 124 -14.48 13.19 13.04
C ARG A 124 -15.29 12.19 13.86
N VAL A 125 -14.70 11.06 14.18
CA VAL A 125 -15.32 9.96 14.90
C VAL A 125 -14.53 9.71 16.18
N GLN A 126 -15.23 9.69 17.31
CA GLN A 126 -14.64 9.30 18.59
C GLN A 126 -15.30 8.02 19.09
N ARG A 127 -14.51 6.96 19.28
CA ARG A 127 -15.02 5.69 19.83
C ARG A 127 -15.22 5.78 21.32
N ASP A 128 -16.19 5.04 21.83
CA ASP A 128 -16.42 4.87 23.26
C ASP A 128 -15.52 3.77 23.86
N VAL A 129 -15.53 3.64 25.19
CA VAL A 129 -14.83 2.60 25.95
C VAL A 129 -15.28 1.22 25.48
N GLU A 130 -16.59 1.05 25.28
CA GLU A 130 -17.16 -0.12 24.62
C GLU A 130 -17.19 0.10 23.11
N ALA A 131 -16.47 -0.73 22.36
CA ALA A 131 -16.33 -0.52 20.92
C ALA A 131 -17.61 -0.85 20.14
N ARG A 132 -18.39 -1.86 20.56
CA ARG A 132 -19.54 -2.37 19.80
C ARG A 132 -20.71 -2.74 20.71
N ASP A 133 -21.91 -2.59 20.18
CA ASP A 133 -23.14 -3.05 20.83
C ASP A 133 -23.42 -4.55 20.59
N ARG A 134 -24.50 -5.05 21.20
CA ARG A 134 -24.99 -6.43 21.01
C ARG A 134 -25.33 -6.81 19.56
N TYR A 135 -25.54 -5.81 18.69
CA TYR A 135 -25.83 -5.98 17.28
C TYR A 135 -24.59 -5.79 16.39
N GLN A 136 -23.40 -5.76 17.00
CA GLN A 136 -22.11 -5.58 16.33
C GLN A 136 -21.95 -4.23 15.61
N ARG A 137 -22.75 -3.21 15.94
CA ARG A 137 -22.57 -1.84 15.46
C ARG A 137 -21.46 -1.16 16.25
N LEU A 138 -20.63 -0.37 15.57
CA LEU A 138 -19.61 0.44 16.24
C LEU A 138 -20.26 1.58 17.04
N LEU A 139 -19.82 1.80 18.27
CA LEU A 139 -20.31 2.87 19.14
C LEU A 139 -19.40 4.09 19.04
N VAL A 140 -19.96 5.24 18.62
CA VAL A 140 -19.17 6.47 18.43
C VAL A 140 -19.94 7.74 18.80
N TYR A 141 -19.20 8.82 19.03
CA TYR A 141 -19.68 10.20 19.04
C TYR A 141 -19.31 10.93 17.75
#